data_AF-D1Z128-F1
#
_entry.id   AF-D1Z128-F1
#
_cell.length_a   1.000
_cell.length_b   1.000
_cell.length_c   1.000
_cell.angle_alpha   90.00
_cell.angle_beta   90.00
_cell.angle_gamma   90.00
#
_symmetry.space_group_name_H-M   'P 1'
#
loop_
_entity.id
_entity.type
_entity.pdbx_description
1 polymer ?
#
loop_
_entity_poly.entity_id
_entity_poly.type
_entity_poly.pdbx_seq_one_letter_code
_entity_poly.pdbx_strand_id
1 'polypeptide(L)'
;MAGTHQPLKEKGEQLEEEESSPTEDLMREHGVVERILLIYQRILEKAITGQEIDISAINKASQMVDMYVSKHHEEDEENYIFPKFREANYIVEIVDTLEHQHDVARELNRQIMDLSAQGADISQEDLVRLLDRCGMYINMYLPHISRENTIVFPTFFDIVSNEYIQDIKEKMEDEEEQALGDTGFRGLVGRVSEIEKQVGCHDLSQYTANLKEPDTLDQP
;
A
#
# COMPACT_ATOMS: atom_id res chain seq x y z
N MET A 1 -6.72 -16.38 18.79
CA MET A 1 -7.39 -15.46 19.74
C MET A 1 -6.95 -14.08 19.34
N ALA A 2 -7.87 -13.26 18.82
CA ALA A 2 -7.56 -11.89 18.42
C ALA A 2 -7.00 -11.13 19.64
N GLY A 3 -5.77 -10.64 19.52
CA GLY A 3 -5.16 -9.80 20.53
C GLY A 3 -5.96 -8.50 20.63
N THR A 4 -6.89 -8.42 21.56
CA THR A 4 -7.39 -7.16 22.08
C THR A 4 -6.19 -6.43 22.65
N HIS A 5 -5.71 -5.38 21.99
CA HIS A 5 -4.68 -4.52 22.57
C HIS A 5 -5.18 -4.04 23.93
N GLN A 6 -4.52 -4.52 24.99
CA GLN A 6 -4.71 -3.99 26.32
C GLN A 6 -4.27 -2.51 26.25
N PRO A 7 -5.08 -1.55 26.74
CA PRO A 7 -4.70 -0.16 26.71
C PRO A 7 -3.33 -0.02 27.40
N LEU A 8 -2.41 0.71 26.76
CA LEU A 8 -1.08 0.98 27.29
C LEU A 8 -1.22 1.42 28.75
N LYS A 9 -0.53 0.73 29.66
CA LYS A 9 -0.62 1.02 31.11
C LYS A 9 -0.17 2.44 31.43
N GLU A 10 0.74 2.98 30.63
CA GLU A 10 1.17 4.37 30.59
C GLU A 10 1.44 4.73 29.13
N LYS A 11 0.98 5.91 28.65
CA LYS A 11 1.51 6.48 27.40
C LYS A 11 3.00 6.69 27.66
N GLY A 12 3.88 6.12 26.84
CA GLY A 12 5.29 6.52 26.84
C GLY A 12 5.38 8.04 26.72
N GLU A 13 6.45 8.64 27.24
CA GLU A 13 6.70 10.07 27.06
C GLU A 13 6.43 10.41 25.59
N GLN A 14 5.56 11.39 25.34
CA GLN A 14 5.41 11.98 24.01
C GLN A 14 6.73 12.68 23.73
N LEU A 15 7.73 11.91 23.31
CA LEU A 15 8.83 12.44 22.55
C LEU A 15 8.16 13.12 21.35
N GLU A 16 8.51 14.38 21.09
CA GLU A 16 8.25 14.97 19.79
C GLU A 16 8.70 13.93 18.77
N GLU A 17 7.79 13.47 17.90
CA GLU A 17 8.17 12.59 16.79
C GLU A 17 9.35 13.30 16.12
N GLU A 18 10.52 12.65 16.08
CA GLU A 18 11.64 13.15 15.29
C GLU A 18 11.05 13.49 13.92
N GLU A 19 11.20 14.77 13.53
CA GLU A 19 10.60 15.27 12.31
C GLU A 19 11.09 14.42 11.14
N SER A 20 10.20 13.62 10.57
CA SER A 20 10.47 12.85 9.37
C SER A 20 10.79 13.77 8.22
N SER A 21 11.60 13.26 7.30
CA SER A 21 11.70 13.81 5.97
C SER A 21 10.48 13.45 5.12
N PRO A 22 10.17 14.24 4.07
CA PRO A 22 9.09 13.95 3.12
C PRO A 22 9.15 12.54 2.55
N THR A 23 10.36 12.06 2.24
CA THR A 23 10.54 10.70 1.71
C THR A 23 10.33 9.63 2.77
N GLU A 24 10.63 9.89 4.05
CA GLU A 24 10.29 8.96 5.13
C GLU A 24 8.78 8.89 5.34
N ASP A 25 8.06 9.99 5.14
CA ASP A 25 6.60 9.98 5.12
C ASP A 25 6.07 9.10 4.01
N LEU A 26 6.48 9.32 2.75
CA LEU A 26 6.14 8.44 1.62
C LEU A 26 6.46 6.95 1.91
N MET A 27 7.58 6.65 2.56
CA MET A 27 7.91 5.28 2.99
C MET A 27 6.94 4.74 4.04
N ARG A 28 6.43 5.57 4.95
CA ARG A 28 5.36 5.16 5.89
C ARG A 28 4.07 4.87 5.15
N GLU A 29 3.74 5.66 4.13
CA GLU A 29 2.57 5.45 3.27
C GLU A 29 2.66 4.15 2.48
N HIS A 30 3.86 3.77 2.00
CA HIS A 30 4.10 2.46 1.41
C HIS A 30 3.71 1.31 2.33
N GLY A 31 3.86 1.45 3.66
CA GLY A 31 3.38 0.46 4.61
C GLY A 31 1.85 0.25 4.57
N VAL A 32 1.09 1.28 4.19
CA VAL A 32 -0.35 1.15 3.94
C VAL A 32 -0.61 0.47 2.59
N VAL A 33 0.13 0.85 1.54
CA VAL A 33 0.02 0.23 0.21
C VAL A 33 0.31 -1.26 0.28
N GLU A 34 1.41 -1.67 0.93
CA GLU A 34 1.76 -3.08 1.12
C GLU A 34 0.66 -3.87 1.83
N ARG A 35 -0.02 -3.27 2.81
CA ARG A 35 -1.16 -3.91 3.50
C ARG A 35 -2.38 -4.08 2.59
N ILE A 36 -2.62 -3.14 1.67
CA ILE A 36 -3.61 -3.30 0.60
C ILE A 36 -3.22 -4.46 -0.34
N LEU A 37 -1.94 -4.58 -0.69
CA LEU A 37 -1.45 -5.72 -1.49
C LEU A 37 -1.67 -7.05 -0.78
N LEU A 38 -1.46 -7.12 0.54
CA LEU A 38 -1.75 -8.31 1.35
C LEU A 38 -3.24 -8.68 1.36
N ILE A 39 -4.15 -7.69 1.35
CA ILE A 39 -5.59 -7.93 1.20
C ILE A 39 -5.88 -8.61 -0.13
N TYR A 40 -5.35 -8.07 -1.23
CA TYR A 40 -5.52 -8.67 -2.56
C TYR A 40 -4.90 -10.07 -2.63
N GLN A 41 -3.70 -10.26 -2.08
CA GLN A 41 -3.03 -11.56 -2.04
C GLN A 41 -3.88 -12.59 -1.29
N ARG A 42 -4.43 -12.23 -0.12
CA ARG A 42 -5.29 -13.11 0.66
C ARG A 42 -6.53 -13.54 -0.10
N ILE A 43 -7.09 -12.63 -0.89
CA ILE A 43 -8.26 -12.91 -1.73
C ILE A 43 -7.92 -13.86 -2.88
N LEU A 44 -6.76 -13.68 -3.52
CA LEU A 44 -6.27 -14.60 -4.55
C LEU A 44 -6.03 -16.00 -3.99
N GLU A 45 -5.45 -16.12 -2.79
CA GLU A 45 -5.28 -17.41 -2.10
C GLU A 45 -6.62 -18.12 -1.83
N LYS A 46 -7.62 -17.35 -1.37
CA LYS A 46 -8.97 -17.88 -1.16
C LYS A 46 -9.57 -18.39 -2.47
N ALA A 47 -9.40 -17.66 -3.56
CA ALA A 47 -9.86 -18.08 -4.89
C ALA A 47 -9.22 -19.42 -5.31
N ILE A 48 -7.90 -19.54 -5.16
CA ILE A 48 -7.15 -20.75 -5.52
C ILE A 48 -7.56 -21.96 -4.68
N THR A 49 -7.85 -21.73 -3.39
CA THR A 49 -8.23 -22.79 -2.43
C THR A 49 -9.73 -23.08 -2.40
N GLY A 50 -10.53 -22.44 -3.25
CA GLY A 50 -11.99 -22.61 -3.31
C GLY A 50 -12.72 -22.09 -2.07
N GLN A 51 -12.10 -21.18 -1.31
CA GLN A 51 -12.73 -20.50 -0.19
C GLN A 51 -13.60 -19.33 -0.69
N GLU A 52 -14.60 -18.96 0.09
CA GLU A 52 -15.47 -17.82 -0.21
C GLU A 52 -14.67 -16.50 -0.25
N ILE A 53 -14.93 -15.70 -1.28
CA ILE A 53 -14.29 -14.40 -1.52
C ILE A 53 -15.27 -13.29 -1.18
N ASP A 54 -14.81 -12.30 -0.41
CA ASP A 54 -15.58 -11.09 -0.12
C ASP A 54 -15.27 -10.00 -1.14
N ILE A 55 -16.13 -9.87 -2.15
CA ILE A 55 -16.00 -8.87 -3.21
C ILE A 55 -16.10 -7.44 -2.66
N SER A 56 -16.86 -7.23 -1.57
CA SER A 56 -16.97 -5.91 -0.96
C SER A 56 -15.65 -5.47 -0.32
N ALA A 57 -14.84 -6.41 0.17
CA ALA A 57 -13.51 -6.11 0.68
C ALA A 57 -12.57 -5.62 -0.43
N ILE A 58 -12.63 -6.24 -1.62
CA ILE A 58 -11.90 -5.77 -2.81
C ILE A 58 -12.32 -4.34 -3.15
N ASN A 59 -13.63 -4.09 -3.19
CA ASN A 59 -14.16 -2.77 -3.53
C ASN A 59 -13.70 -1.70 -2.53
N LYS A 60 -13.81 -1.96 -1.23
CA LYS A 60 -13.30 -1.05 -0.18
C LYS A 60 -11.81 -0.79 -0.34
N ALA A 61 -11.00 -1.83 -0.56
CA ALA A 61 -9.56 -1.68 -0.77
C ALA A 61 -9.26 -0.82 -2.01
N SER A 62 -9.96 -1.03 -3.13
CA SER A 62 -9.77 -0.22 -4.35
C SER A 62 -10.20 1.24 -4.20
N GLN A 63 -11.20 1.52 -3.35
CA GLN A 63 -11.54 2.89 -2.98
C GLN A 63 -10.42 3.54 -2.16
N MET A 64 -9.75 2.79 -1.28
CA MET A 64 -8.59 3.30 -0.54
C MET A 64 -7.43 3.63 -1.48
N VAL A 65 -7.19 2.81 -2.49
CA VAL A 65 -6.21 3.10 -3.55
C VAL A 65 -6.57 4.40 -4.28
N ASP A 66 -7.81 4.54 -4.75
CA ASP A 66 -8.24 5.75 -5.48
C ASP A 66 -8.18 7.02 -4.64
N MET A 67 -8.61 6.97 -3.38
CA MET A 67 -8.72 8.16 -2.54
C MET A 67 -7.39 8.61 -1.93
N TYR A 68 -6.44 7.69 -1.73
CA TYR A 68 -5.21 8.00 -0.99
C TYR A 68 -3.96 7.68 -1.79
N VAL A 69 -3.83 6.45 -2.30
CA VAL A 69 -2.61 6.08 -3.04
C VAL A 69 -2.49 6.92 -4.31
N SER A 70 -3.55 6.99 -5.12
CA SER A 70 -3.47 7.68 -6.40
C SER A 70 -3.66 9.19 -6.37
N LYS A 71 -4.39 9.73 -5.38
CA LYS A 71 -4.76 11.16 -5.29
C LYS A 71 -3.97 11.94 -4.24
N HIS A 72 -2.97 11.31 -3.63
CA HIS A 72 -2.12 11.96 -2.65
C HIS A 72 -0.70 11.41 -2.77
N HIS A 73 -0.47 10.15 -2.38
CA HIS A 73 0.87 9.56 -2.41
C HIS A 73 1.56 9.66 -3.78
N GLU A 74 0.91 9.17 -4.84
CA GLU A 74 1.44 9.23 -6.21
C GLU A 74 1.54 10.66 -6.75
N GLU A 75 0.61 11.55 -6.35
CA GLU A 75 0.63 12.96 -6.77
C GLU A 75 1.83 13.69 -6.14
N ASP A 76 2.15 13.43 -4.88
CA ASP A 76 3.31 14.01 -4.20
C ASP A 76 4.61 13.60 -4.89
N GLU A 77 4.74 12.34 -5.27
CA GLU A 77 5.90 11.85 -6.03
C GLU A 77 6.02 12.50 -7.40
N GLU A 78 4.92 12.57 -8.16
CA GLU A 78 4.86 13.15 -9.50
C GLU A 78 5.12 14.66 -9.50
N ASN A 79 4.66 15.37 -8.46
CA ASN A 79 4.77 16.82 -8.35
C ASN A 79 6.11 17.28 -7.76
N TYR A 80 6.67 16.53 -6.80
CA TYR A 80 7.80 17.00 -5.99
C TYR A 80 9.06 16.14 -6.11
N ILE A 81 8.94 14.83 -6.33
CA ILE A 81 10.08 13.92 -6.30
C ILE A 81 10.64 13.68 -7.71
N PHE A 82 9.83 13.10 -8.61
CA PHE A 82 10.27 12.72 -9.95
C PHE A 82 10.80 13.88 -10.81
N PRO A 83 10.23 15.10 -10.75
CA PRO A 83 10.76 16.24 -11.51
C PRO A 83 12.21 16.56 -11.19
N LYS A 84 12.66 16.36 -9.93
CA LYS A 84 14.05 16.66 -9.54
C LYS A 84 15.07 15.71 -10.13
N PHE A 85 14.71 14.44 -10.31
CA PHE A 85 15.55 13.49 -11.03
C PHE A 85 15.72 13.87 -12.50
N ARG A 86 14.66 14.37 -13.13
CA ARG A 86 14.71 14.87 -14.52
C ARG A 86 15.57 16.13 -14.63
N GLU A 87 15.37 17.10 -13.73
CA GLU A 87 16.20 18.33 -13.67
C GLU A 87 17.69 18.02 -13.48
N ALA A 88 18.00 17.05 -12.62
CA ALA A 88 19.38 16.60 -12.35
C ALA A 88 19.96 15.67 -13.43
N ASN A 89 19.14 15.22 -14.39
CA ASN A 89 19.48 14.20 -15.38
C ASN A 89 20.08 12.93 -14.73
N TYR A 90 19.46 12.46 -13.65
CA TYR A 90 19.88 11.30 -12.87
C TYR A 90 18.74 10.29 -12.77
N ILE A 91 19.02 9.00 -13.05
CA ILE A 91 18.04 7.88 -13.05
C ILE A 91 16.72 8.16 -13.80
N VAL A 92 16.72 9.02 -14.81
CA VAL A 92 15.52 9.49 -15.54
C VAL A 92 14.65 8.34 -16.04
N GLU A 93 15.26 7.29 -16.60
CA GLU A 93 14.53 6.12 -17.10
C GLU A 93 13.75 5.38 -15.98
N ILE A 94 14.27 5.38 -14.75
CA ILE A 94 13.58 4.77 -13.60
C ILE A 94 12.35 5.58 -13.24
N VAL A 95 12.49 6.90 -13.01
CA VAL A 95 11.35 7.75 -12.62
C VAL A 95 10.29 7.85 -13.72
N ASP A 96 10.69 7.85 -14.99
CA ASP A 96 9.74 7.79 -16.11
C ASP A 96 8.99 6.45 -16.16
N THR A 97 9.64 5.35 -15.76
CA THR A 97 8.98 4.04 -15.66
C THR A 97 8.02 4.00 -14.47
N LEU A 98 8.38 4.58 -13.33
CA LEU A 98 7.53 4.63 -12.13
C LEU A 98 6.28 5.48 -12.38
N GLU A 99 6.43 6.68 -12.97
CA GLU A 99 5.29 7.53 -13.34
C GLU A 99 4.36 6.83 -14.35
N HIS A 100 4.92 6.12 -15.34
CA HIS A 100 4.09 5.31 -16.23
C HIS A 100 3.36 4.17 -15.49
N GLN A 101 3.98 3.59 -14.45
CA GLN A 101 3.34 2.58 -13.62
C GLN A 101 2.17 3.17 -12.81
N HIS A 102 2.24 4.42 -12.34
CA HIS A 102 1.09 5.09 -11.71
C HIS A 102 -0.10 5.21 -12.67
N ASP A 103 0.14 5.62 -13.92
CA ASP A 103 -0.93 5.69 -14.93
C ASP A 103 -1.61 4.32 -15.16
N VAL A 104 -0.80 3.27 -15.29
CA VAL A 104 -1.30 1.89 -15.43
C VAL A 104 -2.04 1.45 -14.17
N ALA A 105 -1.56 1.84 -13.00
CA ALA A 105 -2.18 1.52 -11.71
C ALA A 105 -3.55 2.13 -11.56
N ARG A 106 -3.70 3.42 -11.90
CA ARG A 106 -4.99 4.13 -11.88
C ARG A 106 -6.00 3.42 -12.78
N GLU A 107 -5.59 3.00 -13.97
CA GLU A 107 -6.45 2.25 -14.89
C GLU A 107 -6.79 0.84 -14.37
N LEU A 108 -5.82 0.11 -13.81
CA LEU A 108 -6.07 -1.18 -13.17
C LEU A 108 -7.04 -1.04 -11.99
N ASN A 109 -6.84 -0.04 -11.13
CA ASN A 109 -7.68 0.21 -9.97
C ASN A 109 -9.11 0.60 -10.38
N ARG A 110 -9.26 1.44 -11.42
CA ARG A 110 -10.58 1.76 -12.00
C ARG A 110 -11.32 0.48 -12.45
N GLN A 111 -10.64 -0.43 -13.12
CA GLN A 111 -11.23 -1.71 -13.52
C GLN A 111 -11.59 -2.59 -12.31
N ILE A 112 -10.75 -2.62 -11.27
CA ILE A 112 -11.04 -3.33 -10.02
C ILE A 112 -12.29 -2.74 -9.35
N MET A 113 -12.41 -1.41 -9.26
CA MET A 113 -13.57 -0.72 -8.71
C MET A 113 -14.85 -1.06 -9.49
N ASP A 114 -14.81 -0.95 -10.81
CA ASP A 114 -15.96 -1.20 -11.69
C ASP A 114 -16.45 -2.66 -11.57
N LEU A 115 -15.54 -3.63 -11.59
CA LEU A 115 -15.88 -5.06 -11.48
C LEU A 115 -16.39 -5.40 -10.07
N SER A 116 -15.74 -4.89 -9.03
CA SER A 116 -16.10 -5.19 -7.64
C SER A 116 -17.39 -4.49 -7.18
N ALA A 117 -17.84 -3.44 -7.89
CA ALA A 117 -19.12 -2.79 -7.62
C ALA A 117 -20.34 -3.72 -7.83
N GLN A 118 -20.17 -4.82 -8.57
CA GLN A 118 -21.20 -5.86 -8.74
C GLN A 118 -21.48 -6.64 -7.45
N GLY A 119 -20.56 -6.62 -6.48
CA GLY A 119 -20.73 -7.29 -5.19
C GLY A 119 -20.91 -8.81 -5.34
N ALA A 120 -21.85 -9.37 -4.58
CA ALA A 120 -22.11 -10.82 -4.55
C ALA A 120 -22.73 -11.36 -5.85
N ASP A 121 -23.26 -10.49 -6.71
CA ASP A 121 -23.91 -10.87 -7.98
C ASP A 121 -22.90 -10.93 -9.15
N ILE A 122 -21.60 -10.77 -8.88
CA ILE A 122 -20.55 -10.80 -9.90
C ILE A 122 -20.58 -12.10 -10.72
N SER A 123 -20.50 -11.98 -12.05
CA SER A 123 -20.45 -13.15 -12.92
C SER A 123 -19.12 -13.90 -12.76
N GLN A 124 -19.10 -15.21 -13.07
CA GLN A 124 -17.86 -15.99 -13.01
C GLN A 124 -16.77 -15.43 -13.94
N GLU A 125 -17.16 -14.89 -15.10
CA GLU A 125 -16.22 -14.28 -16.04
C GLU A 125 -15.62 -12.99 -15.48
N ASP A 126 -16.45 -12.12 -14.91
CA ASP A 126 -15.98 -10.87 -14.31
C ASP A 126 -15.20 -11.11 -13.01
N LEU A 127 -15.53 -12.15 -12.25
CA LEU A 127 -14.73 -12.58 -11.10
C LEU A 127 -13.30 -12.96 -11.52
N VAL A 128 -13.16 -13.73 -12.61
CA VAL A 128 -11.84 -14.09 -13.14
C VAL A 128 -11.07 -12.84 -13.57
N ARG A 129 -11.72 -11.90 -14.25
CA ARG A 129 -11.10 -10.63 -14.64
C ARG A 129 -10.69 -9.80 -13.42
N LEU A 130 -11.54 -9.72 -12.39
CA LEU A 130 -11.25 -8.98 -11.16
C LEU A 130 -10.00 -9.53 -10.46
N LEU A 131 -9.92 -10.84 -10.30
CA LEU A 131 -8.76 -11.50 -9.69
C LEU A 131 -7.50 -11.31 -10.54
N ASP A 132 -7.60 -11.37 -11.87
CA ASP A 132 -6.49 -11.08 -12.77
C ASP A 132 -5.96 -9.65 -12.59
N ARG A 133 -6.84 -8.64 -12.49
CA ARG A 133 -6.44 -7.24 -12.22
C ARG A 133 -5.77 -7.08 -10.86
N CYS A 134 -6.29 -7.70 -9.80
CA CYS A 134 -5.64 -7.70 -8.49
C CYS A 134 -4.23 -8.32 -8.57
N GLY A 135 -4.07 -9.42 -9.29
CA GLY A 135 -2.77 -10.07 -9.50
C GLY A 135 -1.79 -9.19 -10.29
N MET A 136 -2.26 -8.54 -11.35
CA MET A 136 -1.44 -7.58 -12.11
C MET A 136 -0.98 -6.41 -11.24
N TYR A 137 -1.87 -5.86 -10.41
CA TYR A 137 -1.55 -4.78 -9.50
C TYR A 137 -0.45 -5.19 -8.50
N ILE A 138 -0.58 -6.35 -7.84
CA ILE A 138 0.44 -6.88 -6.92
C ILE A 138 1.79 -7.06 -7.63
N ASN A 139 1.79 -7.69 -8.81
CA ASN A 139 3.03 -7.99 -9.54
C ASN A 139 3.77 -6.72 -9.97
N MET A 140 3.05 -5.61 -10.15
CA MET A 140 3.64 -4.32 -10.49
C MET A 140 4.08 -3.53 -9.25
N TYR A 141 3.24 -3.43 -8.22
CA TYR A 141 3.53 -2.56 -7.07
C TYR A 141 4.62 -3.10 -6.14
N LEU A 142 4.74 -4.41 -5.97
CA LEU A 142 5.81 -4.97 -5.13
C LEU A 142 7.20 -4.55 -5.62
N PRO A 143 7.55 -4.68 -6.91
CA PRO A 143 8.82 -4.15 -7.38
C PRO A 143 8.86 -2.62 -7.36
N HIS A 144 7.78 -1.92 -7.73
CA HIS A 144 7.69 -0.45 -7.75
C HIS A 144 8.12 0.19 -6.41
N ILE A 145 7.40 -0.15 -5.33
CA ILE A 145 7.68 0.31 -3.95
C ILE A 145 9.12 -0.01 -3.54
N SER A 146 9.61 -1.19 -3.93
CA SER A 146 10.98 -1.59 -3.63
C SER A 146 12.01 -0.68 -4.31
N ARG A 147 11.74 -0.12 -5.50
CA ARG A 147 12.68 0.78 -6.20
C ARG A 147 12.59 2.19 -5.63
N GLU A 148 11.40 2.67 -5.27
CA GLU A 148 11.28 3.94 -4.56
C GLU A 148 12.05 3.91 -3.24
N ASN A 149 11.75 2.94 -2.39
CA ASN A 149 12.32 2.82 -1.04
C ASN A 149 13.85 2.66 -1.02
N THR A 150 14.43 2.03 -2.05
CA THR A 150 15.85 1.65 -2.03
C THR A 150 16.73 2.37 -3.04
N ILE A 151 16.13 3.06 -4.02
CA ILE A 151 16.84 3.78 -5.08
C ILE A 151 16.40 5.24 -5.10
N VAL A 152 15.11 5.51 -5.33
CA VAL A 152 14.64 6.89 -5.56
C VAL A 152 14.78 7.72 -4.29
N PHE A 153 14.13 7.32 -3.20
CA PHE A 153 14.09 8.11 -1.96
C PHE A 153 15.47 8.32 -1.33
N PRO A 154 16.36 7.31 -1.21
CA PRO A 154 17.69 7.56 -0.67
C PRO A 154 18.52 8.51 -1.54
N THR A 155 18.41 8.40 -2.87
CA THR A 155 19.15 9.25 -3.81
C THR A 155 18.62 10.67 -3.85
N PHE A 156 17.37 10.91 -3.47
CA PHE A 156 16.74 12.21 -3.56
C PHE A 156 17.52 13.30 -2.82
N PHE A 157 18.07 12.98 -1.64
CA PHE A 157 18.91 13.90 -0.85
C PHE A 157 20.25 14.27 -1.51
N ASP A 158 20.74 13.46 -2.45
CA ASP A 158 21.98 13.76 -3.18
C ASP A 158 21.78 14.80 -4.29
N ILE A 159 20.53 15.04 -4.69
CA ILE A 159 20.19 15.87 -5.86
C ILE A 159 19.39 17.13 -5.54
N VAL A 160 18.94 17.32 -4.29
CA VAL A 160 18.19 18.50 -3.86
C VAL A 160 18.87 19.26 -2.71
N SER A 161 18.43 20.49 -2.47
CA SER A 161 18.89 21.28 -1.32
C SER A 161 18.03 21.03 -0.08
N ASN A 162 18.60 21.29 1.10
CA ASN A 162 17.82 21.25 2.35
C ASN A 162 16.64 22.23 2.34
N GLU A 163 16.77 23.38 1.68
CA GLU A 163 15.68 24.35 1.52
C GLU A 163 14.51 23.74 0.75
N TYR A 164 14.79 22.97 -0.30
CA TYR A 164 13.75 22.28 -1.07
C TYR A 164 13.08 21.17 -0.24
N ILE A 165 13.84 20.42 0.55
CA ILE A 165 13.28 19.40 1.46
C ILE A 165 12.28 20.02 2.44
N GLN A 166 12.62 21.18 3.03
CA GLN A 166 11.72 21.87 3.96
C GLN A 166 10.48 22.41 3.25
N ASP A 167 10.63 23.00 2.05
CA ASP A 167 9.53 23.53 1.26
C ASP A 167 8.51 22.46 0.84
N ILE A 168 8.97 21.27 0.40
CA ILE A 168 8.04 20.20 0.02
C ILE A 168 7.44 19.50 1.23
N LYS A 169 8.14 19.48 2.37
CA LYS A 169 7.60 18.92 3.61
C LYS A 169 6.34 19.65 4.04
N GLU A 170 6.41 20.97 4.14
CA GLU A 170 5.26 21.80 4.52
C GLU A 170 4.09 21.61 3.54
N LYS A 171 4.37 21.50 2.23
CA LYS A 171 3.33 21.28 1.21
C LYS A 171 2.65 19.92 1.34
N MET A 172 3.45 18.86 1.48
CA MET A 172 2.93 17.50 1.60
C MET A 172 2.13 17.32 2.90
N GLU A 173 2.56 17.95 4.01
CA GLU A 173 1.79 17.98 5.26
C GLU A 173 0.42 18.69 5.08
N ASP A 174 0.39 19.83 4.40
CA ASP A 174 -0.85 20.55 4.07
C ASP A 174 -1.77 19.74 3.14
N GLU A 175 -1.20 19.00 2.18
CA GLU A 175 -1.92 18.13 1.24
C GLU A 175 -2.45 16.87 1.94
N GLU A 176 -1.68 16.27 2.87
CA GLU A 176 -2.11 15.14 3.69
C GLU A 176 -3.30 15.54 4.57
N GLU A 177 -3.23 16.69 5.24
CA GLU A 177 -4.33 17.18 6.09
C GLU A 177 -5.62 17.38 5.26
N GLN A 178 -5.50 17.89 4.04
CA GLN A 178 -6.63 18.04 3.12
C GLN A 178 -7.19 16.70 2.65
N ALA A 179 -6.33 15.71 2.37
CA ALA A 179 -6.72 14.40 1.87
C ALA A 179 -7.32 13.49 2.96
N LEU A 180 -6.78 13.53 4.18
CA LEU A 180 -7.11 12.59 5.26
C LEU A 180 -7.98 13.18 6.37
N GLY A 181 -8.07 14.51 6.46
CA GLY A 181 -8.82 15.23 7.49
C GLY A 181 -8.37 14.91 8.91
N ASP A 182 -9.25 15.19 9.89
CA ASP A 182 -8.94 15.15 11.33
C ASP A 182 -8.35 13.84 11.88
N THR A 183 -8.51 12.71 11.16
CA THR A 183 -7.98 11.41 11.59
C THR A 183 -6.60 11.08 11.03
N GLY A 184 -6.16 11.79 9.99
CA GLY A 184 -4.86 11.64 9.34
C GLY A 184 -4.50 10.20 8.94
N PHE A 185 -3.20 9.95 8.86
CA PHE A 185 -2.61 8.63 8.63
C PHE A 185 -3.17 7.52 9.53
N ARG A 186 -3.46 7.81 10.81
CA ARG A 186 -4.00 6.80 11.75
C ARG A 186 -5.40 6.35 11.38
N GLY A 187 -6.25 7.26 10.90
CA GLY A 187 -7.58 6.93 10.41
C GLY A 187 -7.52 6.04 9.16
N LEU A 188 -6.58 6.33 8.27
CA LEU A 188 -6.27 5.51 7.10
C LEU A 188 -5.86 4.08 7.48
N VAL A 189 -4.87 3.93 8.36
CA VAL A 189 -4.42 2.65 8.92
C VAL A 189 -5.58 1.88 9.56
N GLY A 190 -6.47 2.58 10.27
CA GLY A 190 -7.67 2.00 10.87
C GLY A 190 -8.63 1.41 9.82
N ARG A 191 -8.91 2.15 8.74
CA ARG A 191 -9.75 1.68 7.63
C ARG A 191 -9.19 0.42 6.97
N VAL A 192 -7.89 0.38 6.69
CA VAL A 192 -7.23 -0.81 6.13
C VAL A 192 -7.31 -1.99 7.09
N SER A 193 -7.08 -1.77 8.38
CA SER A 193 -7.17 -2.81 9.41
C SER A 193 -8.55 -3.48 9.49
N GLU A 194 -9.63 -2.74 9.26
CA GLU A 194 -10.98 -3.31 9.21
C GLU A 194 -11.20 -4.20 7.98
N ILE A 195 -10.64 -3.83 6.83
CA ILE A 195 -10.68 -4.66 5.62
C ILE A 195 -9.85 -5.94 5.83
N GLU A 196 -8.69 -5.85 6.48
CA GLU A 196 -7.86 -7.01 6.81
C GLU A 196 -8.59 -7.99 7.74
N LYS A 197 -9.37 -7.49 8.71
CA LYS A 197 -10.23 -8.32 9.56
C LYS A 197 -11.30 -9.02 8.74
N GLN A 198 -11.94 -8.28 7.84
CA GLN A 198 -12.98 -8.80 6.95
C GLN A 198 -12.48 -9.97 6.08
N VAL A 199 -11.27 -9.85 5.52
CA VAL A 199 -10.70 -10.92 4.66
C VAL A 199 -9.91 -11.97 5.44
N GLY A 200 -9.66 -11.74 6.73
CA GLY A 200 -8.92 -12.64 7.60
C GLY A 200 -7.40 -12.60 7.41
N CYS A 201 -6.82 -11.46 6.99
CA CYS A 201 -5.36 -11.28 6.89
C CYS A 201 -4.75 -10.46 8.05
N HIS A 202 -5.55 -10.00 9.01
CA HIS A 202 -5.13 -9.15 10.13
C HIS A 202 -4.27 -9.83 11.23
N ASP A 203 -4.39 -11.15 11.42
CA ASP A 203 -3.68 -11.85 12.49
C ASP A 203 -2.24 -12.14 12.06
N LEU A 204 -1.28 -11.37 12.58
CA LEU A 204 0.15 -11.54 12.24
C LEU A 204 0.66 -12.96 12.53
N SER A 205 0.11 -13.65 13.54
CA SER A 205 0.55 -15.01 13.90
C SER A 205 0.29 -16.04 12.80
N GLN A 206 -0.67 -15.78 11.90
CA GLN A 206 -0.98 -16.69 10.79
C GLN A 206 0.15 -16.77 9.75
N TYR A 207 1.01 -15.76 9.68
CA TYR A 207 2.17 -15.73 8.76
C TYR A 207 3.43 -16.34 9.39
N THR A 208 3.35 -16.83 10.62
CA THR A 208 4.49 -17.47 11.27
C THR A 208 4.67 -18.87 10.71
N ALA A 209 5.78 -19.11 10.02
CA ALA A 209 6.09 -20.42 9.43
C ALA A 209 6.13 -21.50 10.51
N ASN A 210 5.40 -22.59 10.29
CA ASN A 210 5.45 -23.77 11.14
C ASN A 210 6.50 -24.74 10.59
N LEU A 211 7.71 -24.71 11.16
CA LEU A 211 8.86 -25.48 10.71
C LEU A 211 8.94 -26.90 11.28
N LYS A 212 7.82 -27.50 11.73
CA LYS A 212 7.85 -28.90 12.17
C LYS A 212 8.43 -29.76 11.05
N GLU A 213 9.51 -30.48 11.35
CA GLU A 213 10.10 -31.45 10.44
C GLU A 213 9.02 -32.44 10.00
N PRO A 214 9.00 -32.87 8.72
CA PRO A 214 8.12 -33.96 8.33
C PRO A 214 8.43 -35.14 9.24
N ASP A 215 7.41 -35.69 9.91
CA ASP A 215 7.53 -36.95 10.64
C ASP A 215 8.33 -37.89 9.75
N THR A 216 9.51 -38.29 10.23
CA THR A 216 10.32 -39.31 9.57
C THR A 216 9.37 -40.46 9.29
N LEU A 217 9.04 -40.66 8.02
CA LEU A 217 8.29 -41.81 7.56
C LEU A 217 8.99 -43.02 8.19
N ASP A 218 8.33 -43.63 9.18
CA ASP A 218 8.67 -44.96 9.65
C ASP A 218 8.70 -45.84 8.41
N GLN A 219 9.89 -46.04 7.86
CA GLN A 219 10.11 -47.01 6.82
C GLN A 219 10.13 -48.39 7.51
N PRO A 220 9.40 -49.36 6.96
CA PRO A 220 9.27 -50.70 7.53
C PRO A 220 10.58 -51.47 7.60
#